data_AF-A0A3D0EUF3-F1
#
_entry.id   AF-A0A3D0EUF3-F1
#
_cell.length_a   1.000
_cell.length_b   1.000
_cell.length_c   1.000
_cell.angle_alpha   90.00
_cell.angle_beta   90.00
_cell.angle_gamma   90.00
#
_symmetry.space_group_name_H-M   'P 1'
#
loop_
_entity.id
_entity.type
_entity.pdbx_description
1 polymer ?
#
loop_
_entity_poly.entity_id
_entity_poly.type
_entity_poly.pdbx_seq_one_letter_code
_entity_poly.pdbx_strand_id
1 'polypeptide(L)' 'GFFCPCHGSKFDLAGRVYKGVPAPANLEVPPHQFLSDSRLLIGDDAARS' A
#
# COMPACT_ATOMS: atom_id res chain seq x y z
N GLY A 1 -11.39 -3.12 4.83
CA GLY A 1 -10.51 -2.04 4.34
C GLY A 1 -9.67 -1.55 5.49
N PHE A 2 -9.10 -0.36 5.36
CA PHE A 2 -8.24 0.25 6.38
C PHE A 2 -8.78 1.62 6.80
N PHE A 3 -8.49 2.02 8.03
CA PHE A 3 -8.96 3.28 8.61
C PHE A 3 -7.81 4.04 9.26
N CYS A 4 -7.64 5.31 8.88
CA CYS A 4 -6.69 6.21 9.52
C CYS A 4 -7.44 7.08 10.55
N PRO A 5 -7.25 6.85 11.87
CA PRO A 5 -7.98 7.57 12.91
C PRO A 5 -7.59 9.05 13.03
N CYS A 6 -6.46 9.46 12.48
CA CYS A 6 -5.97 10.84 12.58
C CYS A 6 -6.92 11.85 11.93
N HIS A 7 -7.45 11.52 10.74
CA HIS A 7 -8.29 12.44 9.95
C HIS A 7 -9.50 11.74 9.31
N GLY A 8 -9.75 10.47 9.66
CA GLY A 8 -10.92 9.72 9.21
C GLY A 8 -10.84 9.13 7.79
N SER A 9 -9.65 9.08 7.18
CA SER A 9 -9.47 8.49 5.85
C SER A 9 -9.77 6.99 5.86
N LYS A 10 -10.43 6.52 4.80
CA LYS A 10 -10.81 5.12 4.60
C LYS A 10 -10.19 4.60 3.31
N PHE A 11 -9.80 3.33 3.34
CA PHE A 11 -9.28 2.60 2.20
C PHE A 11 -10.01 1.27 2.05
N ASP A 12 -10.16 0.78 0.82
CA ASP A 12 -10.70 -0.54 0.57
C ASP A 12 -9.67 -1.65 0.92
N LEU A 13 -9.99 -2.91 0.63
CA LEU A 13 -9.08 -4.03 0.91
C LEU A 13 -7.85 -4.07 0.00
N ALA A 14 -7.87 -3.38 -1.14
CA ALA A 14 -6.72 -3.23 -2.02
C ALA A 14 -5.86 -2.00 -1.69
N GLY A 15 -6.17 -1.28 -0.60
CA GLY A 15 -5.47 -0.06 -0.22
C GLY A 15 -5.84 1.16 -1.05
N ARG A 16 -6.93 1.11 -1.84
CA ARG A 16 -7.40 2.26 -2.61
C ARG A 16 -8.20 3.21 -1.74
N VAL A 17 -7.94 4.51 -1.88
CA VAL A 17 -8.61 5.54 -1.09
C VAL A 17 -10.05 5.74 -1.56
N TYR A 18 -10.99 5.89 -0.61
CA TYR A 18 -12.34 6.30 -0.96
C TYR A 18 -12.38 7.78 -1.35
N LYS A 19 -13.21 8.15 -2.33
CA LYS A 19 -13.40 9.57 -2.68
C LYS A 19 -13.98 10.36 -1.50
N GLY A 20 -13.59 11.64 -1.40
CA GLY A 20 -14.15 12.57 -0.42
C GLY A 20 -13.57 12.45 1.00
N VAL A 21 -12.46 11.74 1.18
CA VAL A 21 -11.71 11.70 2.45
C VAL A 21 -10.38 12.46 2.32
N PRO A 22 -9.72 12.84 3.44
CA PRO A 22 -8.54 13.70 3.39
C PRO A 22 -7.28 13.09 2.74
N ALA A 23 -7.17 11.76 2.69
CA ALA A 23 -6.01 11.12 2.06
C ALA A 23 -6.00 11.40 0.55
N PRO A 24 -4.90 11.92 -0.01
CA PRO A 24 -4.86 12.37 -1.40
C PRO A 24 -4.63 11.24 -2.41
N ALA A 25 -4.19 10.07 -1.94
CA ALA A 25 -3.78 8.95 -2.79
C ALA A 25 -4.05 7.59 -2.12
N ASN A 26 -3.92 6.53 -2.92
CA ASN A 26 -3.92 5.14 -2.44
C ASN A 26 -2.68 4.87 -1.58
N LEU A 27 -2.71 3.78 -0.80
CA LEU A 27 -1.52 3.32 -0.08
C LEU A 27 -0.41 2.94 -1.06
N GLU A 28 0.83 3.33 -0.77
CA GLU A 28 2.00 2.96 -1.57
C GLU A 28 2.19 1.45 -1.54
N VAL A 29 2.41 0.87 -2.72
CA VAL A 29 2.86 -0.52 -2.85
C VAL A 29 4.39 -0.47 -2.95
N PRO A 30 5.13 -0.93 -1.92
CA PRO A 30 6.58 -0.87 -1.95
C PRO A 30 7.14 -1.84 -3.02
N PRO A 31 8.34 -1.55 -3.57
CA PRO A 31 9.08 -2.51 -4.38
C PRO A 31 9.22 -3.86 -3.67
N HIS A 32 8.98 -4.97 -4.37
CA HIS A 32 9.05 -6.30 -3.78
C HIS A 32 9.33 -7.38 -4.81
N GLN A 33 9.89 -8.51 -4.36
CA GLN A 33 10.07 -9.71 -5.16
C GLN A 33 9.82 -10.98 -4.35
N PHE A 34 9.29 -12.03 -4.99
CA PHE A 34 9.17 -13.35 -4.39
C PHE A 34 10.50 -14.09 -4.51
N LEU A 35 11.09 -14.47 -3.37
CA LEU A 35 12.30 -15.30 -3.32
C LEU A 35 11.96 -16.81 -3.40
N SER A 36 10.73 -17.16 -3.02
CA SER A 36 10.10 -18.47 -3.15
C SER A 36 8.58 -18.31 -3.00
N ASP A 37 7.83 -19.40 -3.16
CA ASP A 37 6.36 -19.42 -3.02
C ASP A 37 5.85 -18.89 -1.66
N SER A 38 6.68 -18.96 -0.61
CA SER A 38 6.32 -18.56 0.75
C SER A 38 7.21 -17.45 1.32
N ARG A 39 8.07 -16.84 0.51
CA ARG A 39 9.03 -15.82 0.97
C ARG A 39 9.04 -14.60 0.05
N LEU A 40 8.67 -13.45 0.61
CA LEU A 40 8.64 -12.17 -0.05
C LEU A 40 9.75 -11.26 0.51
N LEU A 41 10.54 -10.65 -0.37
CA LEU A 41 11.47 -9.57 -0.02
C LEU A 41 10.83 -8.22 -0.36
N ILE A 42 10.83 -7.29 0.60
CA ILE A 42 10.33 -5.93 0.44
C ILE A 42 11.53 -4.98 0.42
N GLY A 43 11.55 -4.02 -0.51
CA GLY A 43 12.59 -3.01 -0.63
C GLY A 43 13.78 -3.41 -1.49
N ASP A 44 13.59 -4.33 -2.45
CA ASP A 44 14.63 -4.60 -3.45
C ASP A 44 14.72 -3.45 -4.46
N ASP A 45 15.81 -2.71 -4.42
CA ASP A 45 16.08 -1.56 -5.30
C ASP A 45 16.16 -1.94 -6.78
N ALA A 46 16.31 -3.24 -7.12
CA ALA A 46 16.28 -3.72 -8.51
C ALA A 46 14.97 -3.41 -9.24
N ALA A 47 13.86 -3.19 -8.51
CA ALA A 47 12.57 -2.81 -9.11
C ALA A 47 12.40 -1.29 -9.29
N ARG A 48 13.37 -0.47 -8.85
CA ARG A 48 13.37 1.00 -8.99
C ARG A 48 14.43 1.54 -9.94
N SER A 49 15.34 0.70 -10.44
CA SER A 49 16.46 1.07 -11.35
C SER A 49 16.14 0.83 -12.82
#